data_AF-A0A7C5S944-F1
#
_entry.id   AF-A0A7C5S944-F1
#
_cell.length_a   1.000
_cell.length_b   1.000
_cell.length_c   1.000
_cell.angle_alpha   90.00
_cell.angle_beta   90.00
_cell.angle_gamma   90.00
#
_symmetry.space_group_name_H-M   'P 1'
#
loop_
_entity.id
_entity.type
_entity.pdbx_description
1 polymer ?
#
loop_
_entity_poly.entity_id
_entity_poly.type
_entity_poly.pdbx_seq_one_letter_code
_entity_poly.pdbx_strand_id
1 'polypeptide(L)'
;MKEKVKTLVHAIMSALSNCSLYSDEHFSVERFVKKSLEALEGIFQETDSIEFMIVEDDLVVNKKPYRDEGLWIGKFLRKLKTRGITRLEILKGVKEAELKRFVSFLARGEESPPDLPHIRAGVVDIVIEEAEIPVEAGEDTELTSEQIDKLREISSGISPFRQLSTAGIEEIVTRFIVTMKREGAILRLLTPVKTYSEYTYTHAANVSVLSMFQAECLGFGDEFVHDIGIAGLLHDVGKLFVSREVLEKKGRLTEKEFEEIKRHTIYGAIYLSKNASLPMVATITSLEHHRGYDGKGYPAFRISKSRQHLSSQIVQIADFFDALRSRRPYKRDWGVKETLALMKESSGKQFNPLLMESFERNIIKALKG
;
A
#
# COMPACT_ATOMS: atom_id res chain seq x y z
N MET A 1 -9.46 -25.14 -6.04
CA MET A 1 -9.36 -24.78 -4.60
C MET A 1 -8.42 -23.60 -4.33
N LYS A 2 -7.09 -23.66 -4.60
CA LYS A 2 -6.15 -22.58 -4.23
C LYS A 2 -6.60 -21.16 -4.66
N GLU A 3 -6.90 -20.96 -5.93
CA GLU A 3 -7.32 -19.64 -6.44
C GLU A 3 -8.65 -19.15 -5.82
N LYS A 4 -9.57 -20.07 -5.49
CA LYS A 4 -10.83 -19.75 -4.81
C LYS A 4 -10.59 -19.27 -3.38
N VAL A 5 -9.67 -19.92 -2.66
CA VAL A 5 -9.25 -19.52 -1.31
C VAL A 5 -8.61 -18.14 -1.33
N LYS A 6 -7.70 -17.90 -2.28
CA LYS A 6 -7.05 -16.60 -2.46
C LYS A 6 -8.05 -15.49 -2.72
N THR A 7 -9.02 -15.73 -3.62
CA THR A 7 -10.10 -14.80 -3.94
C THR A 7 -10.97 -14.50 -2.71
N LEU A 8 -11.31 -15.53 -1.94
CA LEU A 8 -12.08 -15.38 -0.70
C LEU A 8 -11.34 -14.53 0.33
N VAL A 9 -10.09 -14.89 0.65
CA VAL A 9 -9.29 -14.17 1.63
C VAL A 9 -9.12 -12.70 1.23
N HIS A 10 -8.88 -12.44 -0.06
CA HIS A 10 -8.80 -11.08 -0.58
C HIS A 10 -10.09 -10.28 -0.40
N ALA A 11 -11.24 -10.88 -0.71
CA ALA A 11 -12.54 -10.24 -0.57
C ALA A 11 -12.86 -9.92 0.89
N ILE A 12 -12.57 -10.85 1.81
CA ILE A 12 -12.73 -10.64 3.26
C ILE A 12 -11.83 -9.51 3.73
N MET A 13 -10.54 -9.53 3.37
CA MET A 13 -9.60 -8.48 3.76
C MET A 13 -9.95 -7.11 3.20
N SER A 14 -10.51 -7.05 1.98
CA SER A 14 -11.04 -5.81 1.39
C SER A 14 -12.26 -5.31 2.17
N ALA A 15 -13.17 -6.19 2.59
CA ALA A 15 -14.30 -5.83 3.44
C ALA A 15 -13.83 -5.31 4.80
N LEU A 16 -12.81 -5.94 5.39
CA LEU A 16 -12.20 -5.53 6.66
C LEU A 16 -11.59 -4.14 6.61
N SER A 17 -10.76 -3.88 5.60
CA SER A 17 -10.14 -2.57 5.41
C SER A 17 -11.20 -1.47 5.27
N ASN A 18 -12.23 -1.70 4.46
CA ASN A 18 -13.34 -0.74 4.32
C ASN A 18 -14.15 -0.57 5.62
N CYS A 19 -14.40 -1.64 6.37
CA CYS A 19 -15.12 -1.59 7.64
C CYS A 19 -14.33 -0.86 8.75
N SER A 20 -13.00 -0.85 8.67
CA SER A 20 -12.15 -0.07 9.57
C SER A 20 -12.17 1.42 9.27
N LEU A 21 -12.49 1.81 8.03
CA LEU A 21 -12.49 3.19 7.55
C LEU A 21 -13.89 3.83 7.51
N TYR A 22 -14.93 3.03 7.32
CA TYR A 22 -16.31 3.48 7.14
C TYR A 22 -17.26 2.76 8.09
N SER A 23 -18.50 3.26 8.22
CA SER A 23 -19.54 2.51 8.93
C SER A 23 -19.79 1.17 8.24
N ASP A 24 -20.25 0.21 9.00
CA ASP A 24 -20.64 -1.13 8.55
C ASP A 24 -21.79 -1.07 7.54
N GLU A 25 -22.62 -0.02 7.56
CA GLU A 25 -23.68 0.25 6.58
C GLU A 25 -23.17 0.84 5.26
N HIS A 26 -21.88 1.16 5.14
CA HIS A 26 -21.35 1.79 3.94
C HIS A 26 -21.37 0.84 2.72
N PHE A 27 -21.78 1.36 1.57
CA PHE A 27 -21.90 0.60 0.31
C PHE A 27 -20.63 -0.17 -0.06
N SER A 28 -19.44 0.40 0.19
CA SER A 28 -18.17 -0.29 -0.05
C SER A 28 -18.00 -1.55 0.80
N VAL A 29 -18.43 -1.52 2.07
CA VAL A 29 -18.36 -2.68 2.96
C VAL A 29 -19.31 -3.76 2.43
N GLU A 30 -20.56 -3.39 2.14
CA GLU A 30 -21.59 -4.29 1.58
C GLU A 30 -21.12 -4.97 0.29
N ARG A 31 -20.52 -4.19 -0.63
CA ARG A 31 -19.97 -4.70 -1.89
C ARG A 31 -18.94 -5.81 -1.69
N PHE A 32 -18.01 -5.65 -0.75
CA PHE A 32 -16.96 -6.65 -0.53
C PHE A 32 -17.44 -7.83 0.31
N VAL A 33 -18.43 -7.65 1.19
CA VAL A 33 -19.13 -8.76 1.83
C VAL A 33 -19.83 -9.63 0.78
N LYS A 34 -20.55 -9.03 -0.17
CA LYS A 34 -21.20 -9.76 -1.28
C LYS A 34 -20.20 -10.53 -2.14
N LYS A 35 -19.08 -9.92 -2.51
CA LYS A 35 -17.99 -10.62 -3.21
C LYS A 35 -17.41 -11.80 -2.42
N SER A 36 -17.33 -11.66 -1.10
CA SER A 36 -16.85 -12.74 -0.24
C SER A 36 -17.84 -13.91 -0.22
N LEU A 37 -19.15 -13.63 -0.23
CA LEU A 37 -20.19 -14.65 -0.39
C LEU A 37 -20.12 -15.33 -1.76
N GLU A 38 -19.96 -14.59 -2.86
CA GLU A 38 -19.79 -15.16 -4.20
C GLU A 38 -18.56 -16.10 -4.26
N ALA A 39 -17.45 -15.71 -3.62
CA ALA A 39 -16.27 -16.55 -3.52
C ALA A 39 -16.52 -17.82 -2.69
N LEU A 40 -17.27 -17.71 -1.59
CA LEU A 40 -17.69 -18.86 -0.77
C LEU A 40 -18.61 -19.81 -1.54
N GLU A 41 -19.59 -19.29 -2.28
CA GLU A 41 -20.46 -20.11 -3.15
C GLU A 41 -19.66 -20.94 -4.14
N GLY A 42 -18.63 -20.33 -4.76
CA GLY A 42 -17.71 -21.04 -5.63
C GLY A 42 -16.96 -22.18 -4.93
N ILE A 43 -16.62 -22.04 -3.66
CA ILE A 43 -15.97 -23.09 -2.85
C ILE A 43 -16.99 -24.18 -2.44
N PHE A 44 -18.22 -23.77 -2.12
CA PHE A 44 -19.29 -24.65 -1.65
C PHE A 44 -19.97 -25.49 -2.75
N GLN A 45 -19.59 -25.29 -4.01
CA GLN A 45 -19.89 -26.22 -5.10
C GLN A 45 -19.13 -27.56 -4.94
N GLU A 46 -17.98 -27.55 -4.26
CA GLU A 46 -17.09 -28.72 -4.13
C GLU A 46 -17.02 -29.25 -2.67
N THR A 47 -17.48 -28.47 -1.70
CA THR A 47 -17.31 -28.73 -0.26
C THR A 47 -18.51 -28.19 0.55
N ASP A 48 -18.74 -28.70 1.75
CA ASP A 48 -19.80 -28.18 2.65
C ASP A 48 -19.28 -27.21 3.72
N SER A 49 -17.96 -27.07 3.83
CA SER A 49 -17.31 -26.07 4.67
C SER A 49 -15.93 -25.70 4.13
N ILE A 50 -15.45 -24.54 4.55
CA ILE A 50 -14.04 -24.15 4.44
C ILE A 50 -13.49 -23.88 5.83
N GLU A 51 -12.41 -24.56 6.15
CA GLU A 51 -11.69 -24.47 7.41
C GLU A 51 -10.33 -23.84 7.17
N PHE A 52 -10.02 -22.78 7.91
CA PHE A 52 -8.73 -22.15 8.05
C PHE A 52 -8.20 -22.47 9.44
N MET A 53 -7.02 -23.07 9.52
CA MET A 53 -6.32 -23.34 10.77
C MET A 53 -4.94 -22.73 10.68
N ILE A 54 -4.52 -22.07 11.75
CA ILE A 54 -3.19 -21.51 11.91
C ILE A 54 -2.39 -22.50 12.74
N VAL A 55 -1.34 -23.04 12.14
CA VAL A 55 -0.36 -23.88 12.83
C VAL A 55 0.94 -23.11 12.81
N GLU A 56 1.38 -22.65 13.98
CA GLU A 56 2.48 -21.68 14.11
C GLU A 56 2.23 -20.42 13.25
N ASP A 57 2.98 -20.23 12.17
CA ASP A 57 2.81 -19.14 11.19
C ASP A 57 2.24 -19.60 9.84
N ASP A 58 1.97 -20.89 9.67
CA ASP A 58 1.44 -21.46 8.44
C ASP A 58 -0.09 -21.55 8.43
N LEU A 59 -0.66 -21.30 7.25
CA LEU A 59 -2.08 -21.52 7.00
C LEU A 59 -2.31 -22.97 6.56
N VAL A 60 -3.24 -23.65 7.21
CA VAL A 60 -3.81 -24.93 6.78
C VAL A 60 -5.24 -24.69 6.34
N VAL A 61 -5.58 -25.09 5.11
CA VAL A 61 -6.94 -24.98 4.58
C VAL A 61 -7.51 -26.37 4.32
N ASN A 62 -8.66 -26.69 4.92
CA ASN A 62 -9.31 -28.00 4.83
C ASN A 62 -8.33 -29.16 5.09
N LYS A 63 -7.58 -29.07 6.20
CA LYS A 63 -6.55 -30.05 6.63
C LYS A 63 -5.37 -30.24 5.67
N LYS A 64 -5.20 -29.34 4.69
CA LYS A 64 -4.06 -29.35 3.76
C LYS A 64 -3.21 -28.09 3.96
N PRO A 65 -1.88 -28.21 4.08
CA PRO A 65 -0.99 -27.05 4.13
C PRO A 65 -1.23 -26.13 2.93
N TYR A 66 -1.47 -24.85 3.19
CA TYR A 66 -1.73 -23.84 2.18
C TYR A 66 -0.46 -23.02 1.98
N ARG A 67 0.39 -23.48 1.08
CA ARG A 67 1.60 -22.77 0.64
C ARG A 67 1.26 -21.84 -0.53
N ASP A 68 1.17 -20.55 -0.23
CA ASP A 68 0.95 -19.43 -1.16
C ASP A 68 1.66 -18.20 -0.58
N GLU A 69 2.53 -17.58 -1.37
CA GLU A 69 3.39 -16.44 -0.96
C GLU A 69 2.65 -15.09 -1.02
N GLY A 70 1.32 -15.10 -1.13
CA GLY A 70 0.50 -13.90 -1.21
C GLY A 70 0.36 -13.17 0.13
N LEU A 71 0.71 -11.89 0.17
CA LEU A 71 0.69 -11.05 1.38
C LEU A 71 -0.70 -10.96 2.06
N TRP A 72 -1.78 -11.13 1.30
CA TRP A 72 -3.15 -11.19 1.83
C TRP A 72 -3.39 -12.39 2.75
N ILE A 73 -2.74 -13.52 2.49
CA ILE A 73 -2.80 -14.70 3.37
C ILE A 73 -2.09 -14.39 4.68
N GLY A 74 -0.88 -13.82 4.63
CA GLY A 74 -0.16 -13.38 5.83
C GLY A 74 -0.93 -12.31 6.63
N LYS A 75 -1.52 -11.32 5.96
CA LYS A 75 -2.39 -10.30 6.60
C LYS A 75 -3.61 -10.94 7.26
N PHE A 76 -4.27 -11.88 6.59
CA PHE A 76 -5.43 -12.60 7.12
C PHE A 76 -5.06 -13.43 8.35
N LEU A 77 -3.98 -14.21 8.27
CA LEU A 77 -3.43 -14.96 9.40
C LEU A 77 -3.15 -14.07 10.60
N ARG A 78 -2.41 -12.98 10.39
CA ARG A 78 -2.11 -12.01 11.45
C ARG A 78 -3.39 -11.41 12.04
N LYS A 79 -4.39 -11.09 11.21
CA LYS A 79 -5.66 -10.55 11.70
C LYS A 79 -6.41 -11.53 12.59
N LEU A 80 -6.50 -12.79 12.18
CA LEU A 80 -7.07 -13.87 12.99
C LEU A 80 -6.31 -14.02 14.32
N LYS A 81 -4.97 -14.08 14.28
CA LYS A 81 -4.11 -14.13 15.49
C LYS A 81 -4.36 -12.96 16.44
N THR A 82 -4.44 -11.73 15.95
CA THR A 82 -4.70 -10.54 16.79
C THR A 82 -6.09 -10.56 17.45
N ARG A 83 -6.99 -11.43 16.98
CA ARG A 83 -8.31 -11.66 17.55
C ARG A 83 -8.40 -12.96 18.34
N GLY A 84 -7.27 -13.61 18.62
CA GLY A 84 -7.21 -14.89 19.33
C GLY A 84 -7.84 -16.04 18.55
N ILE A 85 -7.94 -15.95 17.22
CA ILE A 85 -8.51 -16.99 16.37
C ILE A 85 -7.36 -17.81 15.77
N THR A 86 -7.24 -19.07 16.15
CA THR A 86 -6.32 -20.02 15.49
C THR A 86 -7.06 -21.01 14.59
N ARG A 87 -8.39 -21.13 14.73
CA ARG A 87 -9.25 -21.90 13.82
C ARG A 87 -10.48 -21.10 13.45
N LEU A 88 -10.75 -21.01 12.15
CA LEU A 88 -11.94 -20.42 11.56
C LEU A 88 -12.57 -21.43 10.61
N GLU A 89 -13.80 -21.83 10.86
CA GLU A 89 -14.60 -22.66 9.96
C GLU A 89 -15.82 -21.88 9.47
N ILE A 90 -16.00 -21.81 8.15
CA ILE A 90 -17.18 -21.22 7.52
C ILE A 90 -17.98 -22.35 6.86
N LEU A 91 -19.22 -22.53 7.28
CA LEU A 91 -20.13 -23.56 6.79
C LEU A 91 -20.94 -23.06 5.61
N LYS A 92 -21.30 -23.99 4.71
CA LYS A 92 -22.27 -23.74 3.65
C LYS A 92 -23.60 -23.27 4.23
N GLY A 93 -24.17 -22.23 3.61
CA GLY A 93 -25.40 -21.58 4.09
C GLY A 93 -25.17 -20.28 4.87
N VAL A 94 -23.91 -19.85 5.04
CA VAL A 94 -23.56 -18.55 5.63
C VAL A 94 -24.26 -17.39 4.91
N LYS A 95 -24.92 -16.53 5.67
CA LYS A 95 -25.66 -15.37 5.15
C LYS A 95 -24.84 -14.09 5.17
N GLU A 96 -25.25 -13.11 4.37
CA GLU A 96 -24.62 -11.78 4.31
C GLU A 96 -24.51 -11.12 5.69
N ALA A 97 -25.59 -11.19 6.48
CA ALA A 97 -25.62 -10.63 7.83
C ALA A 97 -24.58 -11.28 8.77
N GLU A 98 -24.37 -12.60 8.67
CA GLU A 98 -23.39 -13.32 9.47
C GLU A 98 -21.96 -12.90 9.08
N LEU A 99 -21.67 -12.88 7.79
CA LEU A 99 -20.35 -12.52 7.29
C LEU A 99 -20.02 -11.05 7.58
N LYS A 100 -20.99 -10.15 7.45
CA LYS A 100 -20.85 -8.73 7.79
C LYS A 100 -20.53 -8.53 9.27
N ARG A 101 -21.22 -9.27 10.15
CA ARG A 101 -20.99 -9.23 11.60
C ARG A 101 -19.61 -9.78 11.96
N PHE A 102 -19.17 -10.86 11.33
CA PHE A 102 -17.82 -11.40 11.48
C PHE A 102 -16.73 -10.42 11.00
N VAL A 103 -16.91 -9.79 9.84
CA VAL A 103 -16.00 -8.75 9.32
C VAL A 103 -15.93 -7.56 10.30
N SER A 104 -17.06 -7.12 10.81
CA SER A 104 -17.11 -6.01 11.78
C SER A 104 -16.37 -6.36 13.08
N PHE A 105 -16.55 -7.58 13.59
CA PHE A 105 -15.82 -8.11 14.74
C PHE A 105 -14.30 -8.06 14.50
N LEU A 106 -13.83 -8.63 13.39
CA LEU A 106 -12.41 -8.64 13.05
C LEU A 106 -11.87 -7.21 12.90
N ALA A 107 -12.63 -6.28 12.30
CA ALA A 107 -12.23 -4.90 12.13
C ALA A 107 -12.12 -4.14 13.46
N ARG A 108 -13.15 -4.20 14.32
CA ARG A 108 -13.32 -3.29 15.47
C ARG A 108 -12.87 -3.85 16.81
N GLY A 109 -12.91 -5.17 17.00
CA GLY A 109 -12.29 -5.81 18.16
C GLY A 109 -13.11 -5.86 19.43
N GLU A 110 -14.19 -6.63 19.37
CA GLU A 110 -14.90 -7.06 20.58
C GLU A 110 -14.07 -8.13 21.33
N GLU A 111 -14.36 -8.36 22.61
CA GLU A 111 -13.59 -9.26 23.48
C GLU A 111 -13.63 -10.74 23.04
N SER A 112 -14.71 -11.17 22.37
CA SER A 112 -14.89 -12.55 21.91
C SER A 112 -15.57 -12.62 20.54
N PRO A 113 -15.29 -13.65 19.71
CA PRO A 113 -15.98 -13.84 18.44
C PRO A 113 -17.50 -13.94 18.65
N PRO A 114 -18.33 -13.33 17.78
CA PRO A 114 -19.77 -13.45 17.88
C PRO A 114 -20.20 -14.90 17.63
N ASP A 115 -21.18 -15.38 18.39
CA ASP A 115 -21.84 -16.65 18.11
C ASP A 115 -22.66 -16.53 16.82
N LEU A 116 -22.25 -17.28 15.79
CA LEU A 116 -22.80 -17.22 14.44
C LEU A 116 -23.09 -18.66 13.95
N PRO A 117 -24.30 -18.93 13.42
CA PRO A 117 -24.70 -20.27 12.99
C PRO A 117 -23.74 -20.96 12.01
N HIS A 118 -23.17 -20.21 11.07
CA HIS A 118 -22.32 -20.76 10.00
C HIS A 118 -20.86 -20.30 10.05
N ILE A 119 -20.45 -19.57 11.08
CA ILE A 119 -19.05 -19.13 11.25
C ILE A 119 -18.59 -19.51 12.65
N ARG A 120 -17.65 -20.44 12.73
CA ARG A 120 -17.05 -20.90 13.99
C ARG A 120 -15.62 -20.41 14.08
N ALA A 121 -15.30 -19.64 15.10
CA ALA A 121 -13.96 -19.12 15.35
C ALA A 121 -13.51 -19.48 16.77
N GLY A 122 -12.28 -20.00 16.93
CA GLY A 122 -11.77 -20.43 18.24
C GLY A 122 -10.26 -20.70 18.29
N VAL A 123 -9.80 -21.18 19.45
CA VAL A 123 -8.41 -21.56 19.74
C VAL A 123 -8.24 -23.08 19.69
N VAL A 124 -7.17 -23.55 19.07
CA VAL A 124 -6.70 -24.94 19.06
C VAL A 124 -5.21 -24.94 19.37
N ASP A 125 -4.82 -25.58 20.47
CA ASP A 125 -3.42 -25.78 20.86
C ASP A 125 -2.85 -26.99 20.10
N ILE A 126 -1.90 -26.78 19.19
CA ILE A 126 -1.10 -27.84 18.58
C ILE A 126 0.36 -27.43 18.66
N VAL A 127 1.13 -28.19 19.44
CA VAL A 127 2.58 -28.04 19.67
C VAL A 127 3.30 -29.07 18.82
N ILE A 128 4.09 -28.66 17.80
CA ILE A 128 5.06 -29.51 17.11
C ILE A 128 6.27 -28.65 16.69
N GLU A 129 7.47 -29.19 16.88
CA GLU A 129 8.80 -28.56 16.85
C GLU A 129 9.18 -27.79 15.56
N GLU A 130 9.77 -26.60 15.78
CA GLU A 130 10.21 -25.61 14.79
C GLU A 130 11.24 -26.14 13.78
N ALA A 131 11.04 -25.79 12.50
CA ALA A 131 12.08 -25.83 11.48
C ALA A 131 12.34 -24.41 10.98
N GLU A 132 13.50 -23.85 11.29
CA GLU A 132 13.95 -22.53 10.83
C GLU A 132 14.07 -22.49 9.30
N ILE A 133 13.49 -21.45 8.68
CA ILE A 133 13.69 -21.12 7.27
C ILE A 133 14.91 -20.19 7.19
N PRO A 134 15.98 -20.54 6.46
CA PRO A 134 17.11 -19.65 6.27
C PRO A 134 16.74 -18.55 5.29
N VAL A 135 16.79 -17.29 5.73
CA VAL A 135 16.84 -16.13 4.84
C VAL A 135 18.30 -15.65 4.83
N GLU A 136 19.06 -16.03 3.81
CA GLU A 136 20.40 -15.48 3.59
C GLU A 136 20.29 -13.97 3.38
N ALA A 137 20.83 -13.21 4.33
CA ALA A 137 20.86 -11.76 4.32
C ALA A 137 22.21 -11.29 3.76
N GLY A 138 22.18 -10.56 2.64
CA GLY A 138 23.31 -9.73 2.22
C GLY A 138 23.41 -8.47 3.10
N GLU A 139 24.63 -7.98 3.30
CA GLU A 139 25.00 -6.82 4.15
C GLU A 139 24.64 -5.45 3.56
N ASP A 140 23.90 -5.37 2.45
CA ASP A 140 23.72 -4.10 1.72
C ASP A 140 22.64 -3.21 2.36
N THR A 141 23.08 -2.02 2.77
CA THR A 141 22.31 -0.97 3.48
C THR A 141 21.69 0.07 2.53
N GLU A 142 21.79 -0.13 1.21
CA GLU A 142 21.15 0.68 0.16
C GLU A 142 20.02 -0.11 -0.52
N LEU A 143 19.06 0.56 -1.19
CA LEU A 143 18.16 -0.14 -2.11
C LEU A 143 19.02 -0.81 -3.19
N THR A 144 18.97 -2.13 -3.27
CA THR A 144 19.87 -2.89 -4.14
C THR A 144 19.56 -2.63 -5.61
N SER A 145 20.56 -2.73 -6.48
CA SER A 145 20.35 -2.66 -7.93
C SER A 145 19.32 -3.67 -8.40
N GLU A 146 19.25 -4.84 -7.73
CA GLU A 146 18.25 -5.87 -7.97
C GLU A 146 16.81 -5.39 -7.71
N GLN A 147 16.57 -4.64 -6.64
CA GLN A 147 15.24 -4.07 -6.36
C GLN A 147 14.83 -3.05 -7.43
N ILE A 148 15.77 -2.22 -7.89
CA ILE A 148 15.54 -1.25 -8.96
C ILE A 148 15.28 -1.95 -10.30
N ASP A 149 16.01 -3.01 -10.61
CA ASP A 149 15.81 -3.80 -11.83
C ASP A 149 14.47 -4.54 -11.80
N LYS A 150 14.05 -5.06 -10.65
CA LYS A 150 12.72 -5.67 -10.48
C LYS A 150 11.59 -4.65 -10.64
N LEU A 151 11.76 -3.43 -10.12
CA LEU A 151 10.84 -2.32 -10.39
C LEU A 151 10.75 -1.98 -11.88
N ARG A 152 11.90 -1.97 -12.57
CA ARG A 152 11.98 -1.74 -14.01
C ARG A 152 11.31 -2.86 -14.81
N GLU A 153 11.46 -4.11 -14.38
CA GLU A 153 10.80 -5.26 -15.01
C GLU A 153 9.27 -5.14 -14.86
N ILE A 154 8.79 -4.90 -13.63
CA ILE A 154 7.36 -4.72 -13.35
C ILE A 154 6.79 -3.57 -14.17
N SER A 155 7.48 -2.43 -14.24
CA SER A 155 7.02 -1.26 -14.99
C SER A 155 7.07 -1.46 -16.50
N SER A 156 8.06 -2.20 -17.03
CA SER A 156 8.13 -2.55 -18.45
C SER A 156 7.00 -3.49 -18.88
N GLY A 157 6.46 -4.24 -17.93
CA GLY A 157 5.24 -5.04 -18.10
C GLY A 157 3.94 -4.23 -18.05
N ILE A 158 3.98 -2.95 -17.65
CA ILE A 158 2.80 -2.08 -17.62
C ILE A 158 2.56 -1.54 -19.03
N SER A 159 1.43 -1.94 -19.58
CA SER A 159 0.90 -1.44 -20.86
C SER A 159 -0.56 -1.08 -20.66
N PRO A 160 -1.16 -0.19 -21.49
CA PRO A 160 -2.60 0.06 -21.49
C PRO A 160 -3.45 -1.23 -21.56
N PHE A 161 -2.86 -2.33 -22.04
CA PHE A 161 -3.52 -3.62 -22.23
C PHE A 161 -3.08 -4.72 -21.24
N ARG A 162 -2.15 -4.44 -20.31
CA ARG A 162 -1.62 -5.43 -19.35
C ARG A 162 -1.79 -4.95 -17.91
N GLN A 163 -2.43 -5.78 -17.09
CA GLN A 163 -2.62 -5.50 -15.67
C GLN A 163 -1.30 -5.62 -14.91
N LEU A 164 -1.12 -4.73 -13.94
CA LEU A 164 0.00 -4.71 -13.01
C LEU A 164 0.04 -6.00 -12.18
N SER A 165 1.19 -6.68 -12.15
CA SER A 165 1.41 -7.79 -11.22
C SER A 165 1.49 -7.25 -9.79
N THR A 166 0.45 -7.47 -9.00
CA THR A 166 0.42 -7.00 -7.61
C THR A 166 1.43 -7.74 -6.74
N ALA A 167 1.67 -9.02 -6.99
CA ALA A 167 2.62 -9.84 -6.22
C ALA A 167 4.04 -9.24 -6.21
N GLY A 168 4.53 -8.75 -7.36
CA GLY A 168 5.87 -8.16 -7.43
C GLY A 168 6.00 -6.84 -6.66
N ILE A 169 4.95 -6.01 -6.68
CA ILE A 169 4.93 -4.74 -5.94
C ILE A 169 4.86 -4.97 -4.44
N GLU A 170 4.01 -5.91 -4.02
CA GLU A 170 3.85 -6.30 -2.62
C GLU A 170 5.18 -6.84 -2.07
N GLU A 171 5.91 -7.66 -2.84
CA GLU A 171 7.22 -8.16 -2.44
C GLU A 171 8.24 -7.03 -2.25
N ILE A 172 8.27 -6.05 -3.16
CA ILE A 172 9.19 -4.91 -3.08
C ILE A 172 8.89 -4.06 -1.84
N VAL A 173 7.62 -3.72 -1.60
CA VAL A 173 7.22 -2.94 -0.42
C VAL A 173 7.50 -3.71 0.86
N THR A 174 7.27 -5.02 0.89
CA THR A 174 7.61 -5.87 2.04
C THR A 174 9.10 -5.81 2.35
N ARG A 175 9.96 -5.94 1.32
CA ARG A 175 11.41 -5.82 1.48
C ARG A 175 11.78 -4.45 2.03
N PHE A 176 11.18 -3.36 1.52
CA PHE A 176 11.42 -2.02 2.05
C PHE A 176 11.06 -1.90 3.54
N ILE A 177 9.94 -2.48 3.97
CA ILE A 177 9.55 -2.50 5.39
C ILE A 177 10.57 -3.27 6.23
N VAL A 178 10.99 -4.46 5.78
CA VAL A 178 12.01 -5.26 6.50
C VAL A 178 13.32 -4.49 6.60
N THR A 179 13.78 -3.88 5.51
CA THR A 179 15.01 -3.08 5.49
C THR A 179 14.88 -1.85 6.39
N MET A 180 13.75 -1.14 6.36
CA MET A 180 13.49 0.02 7.22
C MET A 180 13.47 -0.34 8.71
N LYS A 181 12.91 -1.49 9.08
CA LYS A 181 12.90 -1.95 10.48
C LYS A 181 14.29 -2.38 10.98
N ARG A 182 15.18 -2.79 10.08
CA ARG A 182 16.57 -3.12 10.39
C ARG A 182 17.42 -1.85 10.51
N GLU A 183 17.23 -0.91 9.57
CA GLU A 183 18.06 0.29 9.48
C GLU A 183 17.45 1.48 10.20
N GLY A 184 18.07 1.87 11.32
CA GLY A 184 17.69 3.07 12.07
C GLY A 184 17.94 4.39 11.32
N ALA A 185 18.72 4.38 10.23
CA ALA A 185 19.10 5.55 9.44
C ALA A 185 18.42 5.56 8.06
N ILE A 186 17.13 5.93 8.02
CA ILE A 186 16.28 5.95 6.79
C ILE A 186 16.92 6.65 5.59
N LEU A 187 17.76 7.67 5.81
CA LEU A 187 18.41 8.41 4.73
C LEU A 187 19.48 7.61 3.99
N ARG A 188 20.01 6.54 4.59
CA ARG A 188 20.91 5.59 3.93
C ARG A 188 20.16 4.66 2.96
N LEU A 189 18.88 4.43 3.22
CA LEU A 189 18.00 3.67 2.32
C LEU A 189 17.64 4.44 1.05
N LEU A 190 17.86 5.76 1.01
CA LEU A 190 17.54 6.56 -0.16
C LEU A 190 18.67 6.47 -1.19
N THR A 191 18.36 5.91 -2.35
CA THR A 191 19.35 5.78 -3.41
C THR A 191 19.55 7.12 -4.10
N PRO A 192 20.81 7.60 -4.23
CA PRO A 192 21.10 8.77 -5.05
C PRO A 192 20.81 8.43 -6.51
N VAL A 193 20.05 9.28 -7.20
CA VAL A 193 19.76 9.11 -8.63
C VAL A 193 21.08 9.21 -9.41
N LYS A 194 21.54 8.09 -9.98
CA LYS A 194 22.81 8.00 -10.72
C LYS A 194 22.68 8.41 -12.19
N THR A 195 21.52 8.17 -12.82
CA THR A 195 21.29 8.47 -14.24
C THR A 195 19.86 8.98 -14.53
N TYR A 196 19.69 9.68 -15.65
CA TYR A 196 18.39 10.22 -16.09
C TYR A 196 17.36 9.11 -16.40
N SER A 197 17.78 7.94 -16.90
CA SER A 197 16.88 6.82 -17.22
C SER A 197 16.45 6.00 -15.99
N GLU A 198 17.17 6.11 -14.87
CA GLU A 198 16.87 5.46 -13.59
C GLU A 198 16.07 6.35 -12.62
N TYR A 199 15.87 7.61 -13.00
CA TYR A 199 15.23 8.62 -12.15
C TYR A 199 13.83 8.19 -11.70
N THR A 200 12.99 7.73 -12.62
CA THR A 200 11.58 7.41 -12.30
C THR A 200 11.44 6.26 -11.29
N TYR A 201 12.28 5.22 -11.40
CA TYR A 201 12.22 4.05 -10.50
C TYR A 201 12.83 4.33 -9.14
N THR A 202 13.98 5.00 -9.14
CA THR A 202 14.67 5.41 -7.90
C THR A 202 13.79 6.38 -7.12
N HIS A 203 13.19 7.35 -7.80
CA HIS A 203 12.25 8.30 -7.21
C HIS A 203 11.03 7.59 -6.60
N ALA A 204 10.38 6.70 -7.36
CA ALA A 204 9.23 5.95 -6.85
C ALA A 204 9.58 5.13 -5.59
N ALA A 205 10.75 4.49 -5.57
CA ALA A 205 11.23 3.74 -4.41
C ALA A 205 11.52 4.66 -3.21
N ASN A 206 12.23 5.77 -3.42
CA ASN A 206 12.52 6.73 -2.36
C ASN A 206 11.24 7.33 -1.77
N VAL A 207 10.26 7.70 -2.61
CA VAL A 207 8.96 8.23 -2.18
C VAL A 207 8.19 7.19 -1.38
N SER A 208 8.22 5.91 -1.80
CA SER A 208 7.63 4.80 -1.04
C SER A 208 8.24 4.70 0.36
N VAL A 209 9.57 4.62 0.45
CA VAL A 209 10.33 4.49 1.71
C VAL A 209 10.08 5.69 2.64
N LEU A 210 10.15 6.91 2.13
CA LEU A 210 9.90 8.14 2.89
C LEU A 210 8.46 8.20 3.42
N SER A 211 7.49 7.76 2.63
CA SER A 211 6.08 7.74 3.02
C SER A 211 5.82 6.73 4.14
N MET A 212 6.44 5.55 4.05
CA MET A 212 6.39 4.52 5.11
C MET A 212 7.02 5.01 6.40
N PHE A 213 8.21 5.61 6.31
CA PHE A 213 8.90 6.18 7.46
C PHE A 213 8.07 7.26 8.15
N GLN A 214 7.48 8.18 7.38
CA GLN A 214 6.64 9.22 7.95
C GLN A 214 5.39 8.63 8.63
N ALA A 215 4.76 7.61 8.02
CA ALA A 215 3.61 6.94 8.60
C ALA A 215 3.96 6.21 9.92
N GLU A 216 5.07 5.49 9.97
CA GLU A 216 5.55 4.82 11.18
C GLU A 216 5.85 5.84 12.29
N CYS A 217 6.51 6.95 11.95
CA CYS A 217 6.78 8.03 12.90
C CYS A 217 5.52 8.72 13.46
N LEU A 218 4.41 8.63 12.74
CA LEU A 218 3.10 9.13 13.19
C LEU A 218 2.33 8.08 14.03
N GLY A 219 2.89 6.89 14.22
CA GLY A 219 2.30 5.80 15.00
C GLY A 219 1.29 4.95 14.23
N PHE A 220 1.29 5.01 12.89
CA PHE A 220 0.44 4.13 12.10
C PHE A 220 0.93 2.68 12.16
N GLY A 221 -0.01 1.73 12.24
CA GLY A 221 0.31 0.31 12.25
C GLY A 221 0.82 -0.20 10.89
N ASP A 222 1.47 -1.38 10.93
CA ASP A 222 2.08 -2.04 9.76
C ASP A 222 1.18 -2.13 8.52
N GLU A 223 -0.14 -2.25 8.70
CA GLU A 223 -1.10 -2.31 7.58
C GLU A 223 -1.14 -1.01 6.78
N PHE A 224 -1.24 0.13 7.46
CA PHE A 224 -1.26 1.43 6.79
C PHE A 224 0.13 1.79 6.24
N VAL A 225 1.20 1.43 6.96
CA VAL A 225 2.59 1.58 6.49
C VAL A 225 2.79 0.81 5.17
N HIS A 226 2.31 -0.43 5.10
CA HIS A 226 2.34 -1.20 3.87
C HIS A 226 1.56 -0.52 2.73
N ASP A 227 0.30 -0.16 2.98
CA ASP A 227 -0.57 0.36 1.94
C ASP A 227 -0.11 1.74 1.44
N ILE A 228 0.49 2.57 2.31
CA ILE A 228 1.10 3.83 1.90
C ILE A 228 2.43 3.64 1.17
N GLY A 229 3.17 2.56 1.46
CA GLY A 229 4.34 2.15 0.68
C GLY A 229 3.97 1.87 -0.77
N ILE A 230 2.88 1.11 -1.00
CA ILE A 230 2.34 0.88 -2.34
C ILE A 230 1.85 2.18 -2.98
N ALA A 231 1.14 3.02 -2.21
CA ALA A 231 0.65 4.29 -2.70
C ALA A 231 1.77 5.24 -3.14
N GLY A 232 2.86 5.31 -2.36
CA GLY A 232 4.06 6.08 -2.69
C GLY A 232 4.80 5.52 -3.90
N LEU A 233 4.87 4.19 -4.05
CA LEU A 233 5.52 3.56 -5.20
C LEU A 233 4.75 3.81 -6.52
N LEU A 234 3.41 3.84 -6.46
CA LEU A 234 2.54 3.93 -7.63
C LEU A 234 1.96 5.32 -7.89
N HIS A 235 2.32 6.34 -7.10
CA HIS A 235 1.71 7.67 -7.18
C HIS A 235 1.72 8.23 -8.62
N ASP A 236 2.84 8.01 -9.32
CA ASP A 236 3.16 8.55 -10.63
C ASP A 236 2.92 7.57 -11.80
N VAL A 237 2.30 6.41 -11.56
CA VAL A 237 2.10 5.36 -12.59
C VAL A 237 1.38 5.88 -13.84
N GLY A 238 0.57 6.93 -13.67
CA GLY A 238 -0.13 7.58 -14.77
C GLY A 238 0.77 8.23 -15.82
N LYS A 239 2.05 8.50 -15.50
CA LYS A 239 3.02 9.04 -16.47
C LYS A 239 3.25 8.09 -17.64
N LEU A 240 3.01 6.79 -17.46
CA LEU A 240 3.08 5.79 -18.52
C LEU A 240 2.08 6.03 -19.66
N PHE A 241 1.05 6.85 -19.43
CA PHE A 241 0.04 7.22 -20.43
C PHE A 241 0.25 8.61 -21.03
N VAL A 242 1.32 9.32 -20.62
CA VAL A 242 1.70 10.62 -21.18
C VAL A 242 2.75 10.39 -22.28
N SER A 243 2.67 11.17 -23.37
CA SER A 243 3.63 11.04 -24.47
C SER A 243 5.07 11.20 -23.98
N ARG A 244 5.93 10.28 -24.43
CA ARG A 244 7.36 10.27 -24.08
C ARG A 244 8.08 11.53 -24.54
N GLU A 245 7.69 12.09 -25.69
CA GLU A 245 8.21 13.36 -26.21
C GLU A 245 7.95 14.53 -25.25
N VAL A 246 6.80 14.52 -24.57
CA VAL A 246 6.41 15.54 -23.61
C VAL A 246 7.16 15.35 -22.28
N LEU A 247 7.28 14.11 -21.81
CA LEU A 247 8.00 13.78 -20.56
C LEU A 247 9.51 14.03 -20.65
N GLU A 248 10.13 13.74 -21.80
CA GLU A 248 11.57 13.82 -21.99
C GLU A 248 12.04 15.15 -22.61
N LYS A 249 11.14 16.13 -22.75
CA LYS A 249 11.43 17.43 -23.36
C LYS A 249 12.50 18.19 -22.57
N LYS A 250 13.63 18.51 -23.22
CA LYS A 250 14.78 19.24 -22.61
C LYS A 250 14.57 20.76 -22.46
N GLY A 251 13.35 21.26 -22.60
CA GLY A 251 13.03 22.70 -22.60
C GLY A 251 11.73 23.01 -21.85
N ARG A 252 11.31 24.28 -21.86
CA ARG A 252 10.02 24.66 -21.24
C ARG A 252 8.87 23.96 -21.96
N LEU A 253 7.95 23.42 -21.17
CA LEU A 253 6.69 22.88 -21.66
C LEU A 253 5.79 24.05 -22.07
N THR A 254 5.07 23.87 -23.16
CA THR A 254 3.92 24.71 -23.52
C THR A 254 2.79 24.47 -22.53
N GLU A 255 1.83 25.39 -22.45
CA GLU A 255 0.66 25.24 -21.59
C GLU A 255 -0.12 23.94 -21.89
N LYS A 256 -0.28 23.60 -23.18
CA LYS A 256 -0.94 22.35 -23.60
C LYS A 256 -0.18 21.10 -23.16
N GLU A 257 1.13 21.09 -23.31
CA GLU A 257 1.98 19.97 -22.86
C GLU A 257 1.94 19.83 -21.34
N PHE A 258 1.91 20.95 -20.61
CA PHE A 258 1.80 20.94 -19.16
C PHE A 258 0.42 20.44 -18.69
N GLU A 259 -0.67 20.86 -19.35
CA GLU A 259 -2.01 20.31 -19.09
C GLU A 259 -2.09 18.81 -19.34
N GLU A 260 -1.41 18.30 -20.38
CA GLU A 260 -1.34 16.86 -20.63
C GLU A 260 -0.55 16.13 -19.53
N ILE A 261 0.57 16.69 -19.06
CA ILE A 261 1.30 16.13 -17.92
C ILE A 261 0.40 16.07 -16.68
N LYS A 262 -0.38 17.11 -16.35
CA LYS A 262 -1.26 17.10 -15.17
C LYS A 262 -2.24 15.93 -15.15
N ARG A 263 -2.65 15.44 -16.33
CA ARG A 263 -3.58 14.31 -16.47
C ARG A 263 -3.01 12.98 -16.02
N HIS A 264 -1.70 12.84 -15.78
CA HIS A 264 -1.14 11.62 -15.21
C HIS A 264 -1.83 11.23 -13.90
N THR A 265 -2.23 12.20 -13.08
CA THR A 265 -2.99 11.94 -11.85
C THR A 265 -4.30 11.18 -12.11
N ILE A 266 -5.03 11.61 -13.14
CA ILE A 266 -6.30 11.00 -13.56
C ILE A 266 -6.04 9.64 -14.22
N TYR A 267 -5.06 9.55 -15.12
CA TYR A 267 -4.72 8.31 -15.81
C TYR A 267 -4.27 7.22 -14.83
N GLY A 268 -3.44 7.59 -13.86
CA GLY A 268 -2.98 6.69 -12.80
C GLY A 268 -4.13 6.20 -11.94
N ALA A 269 -5.00 7.11 -11.48
CA ALA A 269 -6.19 6.73 -10.73
C ALA A 269 -7.13 5.79 -11.51
N ILE A 270 -7.40 6.08 -12.80
CA ILE A 270 -8.21 5.20 -13.65
C ILE A 270 -7.54 3.84 -13.80
N TYR A 271 -6.23 3.80 -14.06
CA TYR A 271 -5.50 2.55 -14.23
C TYR A 271 -5.53 1.69 -12.96
N LEU A 272 -5.18 2.29 -11.81
CA LEU A 272 -5.14 1.60 -10.52
C LEU A 272 -6.54 1.15 -10.07
N SER A 273 -7.60 1.92 -10.35
CA SER A 273 -8.98 1.56 -9.99
C SER A 273 -9.50 0.28 -10.65
N LYS A 274 -8.87 -0.15 -11.75
CA LYS A 274 -9.22 -1.40 -12.46
C LYS A 274 -8.67 -2.63 -11.75
N ASN A 275 -7.71 -2.48 -10.84
CA ASN A 275 -7.09 -3.59 -10.13
C ASN A 275 -7.58 -3.61 -8.68
N ALA A 276 -8.58 -4.48 -8.41
CA ALA A 276 -9.15 -4.62 -7.07
C ALA A 276 -8.17 -5.24 -6.04
N SER A 277 -7.01 -5.73 -6.48
CA SER A 277 -5.98 -6.28 -5.62
C SER A 277 -5.07 -5.22 -4.98
N LEU A 278 -5.14 -3.97 -5.47
CA LEU A 278 -4.38 -2.85 -4.91
C LEU A 278 -5.16 -2.14 -3.81
N PRO A 279 -4.48 -1.61 -2.79
CA PRO A 279 -5.14 -0.85 -1.74
C PRO A 279 -5.74 0.44 -2.33
N MET A 280 -6.96 0.79 -1.90
CA MET A 280 -7.68 1.97 -2.42
C MET A 280 -6.89 3.27 -2.24
N VAL A 281 -6.07 3.36 -1.19
CA VAL A 281 -5.20 4.51 -0.95
C VAL A 281 -4.20 4.77 -2.07
N ALA A 282 -3.80 3.76 -2.85
CA ALA A 282 -2.93 3.95 -4.01
C ALA A 282 -3.67 4.70 -5.14
N THR A 283 -4.91 4.33 -5.41
CA THR A 283 -5.78 5.03 -6.39
C THR A 283 -6.04 6.48 -5.98
N ILE A 284 -6.39 6.71 -4.71
CA ILE A 284 -6.65 8.05 -4.17
C ILE A 284 -5.37 8.90 -4.24
N THR A 285 -4.23 8.33 -3.84
CA THR A 285 -2.94 9.03 -3.86
C THR A 285 -2.50 9.40 -5.26
N SER A 286 -2.63 8.50 -6.23
CA SER A 286 -2.32 8.82 -7.62
C SER A 286 -3.16 9.98 -8.14
N LEU A 287 -4.44 10.07 -7.74
CA LEU A 287 -5.31 11.19 -8.10
C LEU A 287 -4.92 12.50 -7.43
N GLU A 288 -4.55 12.46 -6.14
CA GLU A 288 -4.53 13.67 -5.31
C GLU A 288 -3.13 14.18 -4.92
N HIS A 289 -2.04 13.46 -5.19
CA HIS A 289 -0.70 13.82 -4.68
C HIS A 289 -0.18 15.19 -5.13
N HIS A 290 -0.76 15.83 -6.15
CA HIS A 290 -0.45 17.20 -6.56
C HIS A 290 -1.46 18.27 -6.10
N ARG A 291 -2.48 17.90 -5.32
CA ARG A 291 -3.40 18.85 -4.68
C ARG A 291 -2.76 19.46 -3.44
N GLY A 292 -2.85 20.77 -3.29
CA GLY A 292 -2.38 21.47 -2.10
C GLY A 292 -3.36 21.33 -0.92
N TYR A 293 -2.83 21.47 0.30
CA TYR A 293 -3.60 21.56 1.53
C TYR A 293 -4.62 22.72 1.51
N ASP A 294 -4.31 23.81 0.84
CA ASP A 294 -5.22 24.96 0.61
C ASP A 294 -6.30 24.70 -0.45
N GLY A 295 -6.36 23.48 -1.00
CA GLY A 295 -7.32 23.06 -2.02
C GLY A 295 -6.94 23.45 -3.45
N LYS A 296 -5.79 24.10 -3.66
CA LYS A 296 -5.25 24.39 -5.01
C LYS A 296 -4.52 23.16 -5.59
N GLY A 297 -3.83 23.36 -6.71
CA GLY A 297 -3.12 22.28 -7.43
C GLY A 297 -4.03 21.58 -8.44
N TYR A 298 -3.71 20.33 -8.75
CA TYR A 298 -4.45 19.53 -9.73
C TYR A 298 -4.60 18.07 -9.29
N PRO A 299 -5.67 17.37 -9.75
CA PRO A 299 -6.78 17.89 -10.56
C PRO A 299 -7.69 18.80 -9.73
N ALA A 300 -8.30 19.79 -10.39
CA ALA A 300 -9.27 20.66 -9.74
C ALA A 300 -10.59 19.92 -9.51
N PHE A 301 -11.10 19.92 -8.28
CA PHE A 301 -12.42 19.39 -7.97
C PHE A 301 -13.46 20.50 -7.95
N ARG A 302 -14.68 20.18 -8.41
CA ARG A 302 -15.82 21.10 -8.39
C ARG A 302 -16.21 21.54 -6.97
N ILE A 303 -15.79 20.82 -5.95
CA ILE A 303 -16.03 21.14 -4.53
C ILE A 303 -14.72 21.61 -3.91
N SER A 304 -14.55 22.94 -3.77
CA SER A 304 -13.30 23.54 -3.25
C SER A 304 -12.99 23.18 -1.79
N LYS A 305 -13.95 22.61 -1.05
CA LYS A 305 -13.80 22.21 0.36
C LYS A 305 -13.40 20.75 0.57
N SER A 306 -13.24 19.95 -0.49
CA SER A 306 -12.80 18.56 -0.35
C SER A 306 -11.33 18.53 0.09
N ARG A 307 -11.09 18.15 1.35
CA ARG A 307 -9.74 18.01 1.89
C ARG A 307 -9.03 16.86 1.19
N GLN A 308 -7.77 17.06 0.84
CA GLN A 308 -6.89 16.01 0.32
C GLN A 308 -6.85 14.83 1.33
N HIS A 309 -6.85 13.60 0.83
CA HIS A 309 -6.73 12.42 1.68
C HIS A 309 -5.38 12.38 2.41
N LEU A 310 -5.36 11.80 3.61
CA LEU A 310 -4.16 11.76 4.45
C LEU A 310 -2.96 11.10 3.75
N SER A 311 -3.19 9.98 3.07
CA SER A 311 -2.14 9.29 2.32
C SER A 311 -1.52 10.19 1.25
N SER A 312 -2.32 11.01 0.58
CA SER A 312 -1.86 11.92 -0.46
C SER A 312 -1.10 13.11 0.13
N GLN A 313 -1.48 13.58 1.33
CA GLN A 313 -0.72 14.59 2.06
C GLN A 313 0.67 14.07 2.47
N ILE A 314 0.75 12.83 2.96
CA ILE A 314 2.03 12.19 3.34
C ILE A 314 2.90 11.97 2.10
N VAL A 315 2.36 11.35 1.05
CA VAL A 315 3.10 11.05 -0.19
C VAL A 315 3.54 12.33 -0.88
N GLN A 316 2.75 13.40 -0.85
CA GLN A 316 3.16 14.68 -1.41
C GLN A 316 4.38 15.28 -0.71
N ILE A 317 4.49 15.16 0.62
CA ILE A 317 5.67 15.63 1.36
C ILE A 317 6.90 14.81 0.93
N ALA A 318 6.76 13.49 0.86
CA ALA A 318 7.83 12.59 0.42
C ALA A 318 8.29 12.86 -1.03
N ASP A 319 7.34 13.00 -1.96
CA ASP A 319 7.57 13.34 -3.37
C ASP A 319 8.35 14.65 -3.52
N PHE A 320 7.88 15.73 -2.89
CA PHE A 320 8.57 17.02 -2.94
C PHE A 320 9.97 16.95 -2.34
N PHE A 321 10.15 16.27 -1.20
CA PHE A 321 11.45 16.14 -0.56
C PHE A 321 12.46 15.42 -1.47
N ASP A 322 12.08 14.28 -2.05
CA ASP A 322 12.95 13.51 -2.94
C ASP A 322 13.21 14.23 -4.27
N ALA A 323 12.20 14.88 -4.84
CA ALA A 323 12.34 15.64 -6.08
C ALA A 323 13.23 16.89 -5.95
N LEU A 324 13.27 17.52 -4.76
CA LEU A 324 14.19 18.63 -4.46
C LEU A 324 15.63 18.16 -4.23
N ARG A 325 15.80 16.96 -3.68
CA ARG A 325 17.11 16.38 -3.35
C ARG A 325 17.78 15.65 -4.51
N SER A 326 17.01 15.19 -5.48
CA SER A 326 17.53 14.43 -6.60
C SER A 326 18.18 15.34 -7.65
N ARG A 327 19.37 14.95 -8.13
CA ARG A 327 20.09 15.62 -9.22
C ARG A 327 19.22 15.70 -10.46
N ARG A 328 18.76 16.90 -10.80
CA ARG A 328 18.28 17.21 -12.15
C ARG A 328 19.42 17.88 -12.93
N PRO A 329 19.60 17.63 -14.24
CA PRO A 329 20.68 18.22 -15.05
C PRO A 329 20.76 19.75 -15.03
N TYR A 330 19.73 20.43 -14.53
CA TYR A 330 19.58 21.88 -14.49
C TYR A 330 19.33 22.44 -13.08
N LYS A 331 19.50 21.65 -12.01
CA LYS A 331 19.20 22.06 -10.63
C LYS A 331 20.29 21.60 -9.66
N ARG A 332 20.78 22.52 -8.83
CA ARG A 332 21.71 22.23 -7.72
C ARG A 332 21.05 21.29 -6.71
N ASP A 333 21.78 20.30 -6.21
CA ASP A 333 21.32 19.46 -5.08
C ASP A 333 21.17 20.34 -3.84
N TRP A 334 19.98 20.33 -3.26
CA TRP A 334 19.71 21.00 -1.99
C TRP A 334 20.10 20.06 -0.85
N GLY A 335 20.87 20.57 0.12
CA GLY A 335 21.15 19.82 1.34
C GLY A 335 19.87 19.55 2.12
N VAL A 336 19.81 18.48 2.93
CA VAL A 336 18.59 18.10 3.68
C VAL A 336 17.98 19.29 4.45
N LYS A 337 18.82 20.07 5.14
CA LYS A 337 18.36 21.25 5.90
C LYS A 337 17.79 22.34 4.99
N GLU A 338 18.41 22.58 3.84
CA GLU A 338 17.95 23.59 2.89
C GLU A 338 16.62 23.16 2.23
N THR A 339 16.49 21.88 1.87
CA THR A 339 15.25 21.30 1.35
C THR A 339 14.11 21.44 2.36
N LEU A 340 14.35 21.07 3.63
CA LEU A 340 13.34 21.19 4.68
C LEU A 340 12.93 22.65 4.93
N ALA A 341 13.89 23.58 4.92
CA ALA A 341 13.61 25.01 5.07
C ALA A 341 12.71 25.53 3.93
N LEU A 342 13.02 25.18 2.68
CA LEU A 342 12.21 25.56 1.52
C LEU A 342 10.80 24.96 1.57
N MET A 343 10.67 23.68 1.93
CA MET A 343 9.36 23.04 2.05
C MET A 343 8.51 23.68 3.14
N LYS A 344 9.12 24.10 4.25
CA LYS A 344 8.45 24.75 5.38
C LYS A 344 7.77 26.06 5.00
N GLU A 345 8.30 26.81 4.02
CA GLU A 345 7.67 28.03 3.49
C GLU A 345 6.30 27.75 2.84
N SER A 346 6.07 26.51 2.39
CA SER A 346 4.82 26.07 1.78
C SER A 346 3.87 25.35 2.77
N SER A 347 4.22 25.31 4.06
CA SER A 347 3.38 24.78 5.13
C SER A 347 2.07 25.57 5.25
N GLY A 348 0.94 24.88 5.35
CA GLY A 348 -0.41 25.47 5.40
C GLY A 348 -0.95 25.91 4.03
N LYS A 349 -0.14 25.83 2.97
CA LYS A 349 -0.54 26.06 1.57
C LYS A 349 -0.49 24.76 0.79
N GLN A 350 0.71 24.27 0.50
CA GLN A 350 0.91 23.00 -0.19
C GLN A 350 0.77 21.85 0.81
N PHE A 351 1.48 21.93 1.93
CA PHE A 351 1.58 20.82 2.88
C PHE A 351 0.72 21.05 4.12
N ASN A 352 0.20 19.97 4.69
CA ASN A 352 -0.39 20.01 6.02
C ASN A 352 0.69 20.39 7.06
N PRO A 353 0.48 21.45 7.87
CA PRO A 353 1.49 21.92 8.82
C PRO A 353 1.96 20.86 9.81
N LEU A 354 1.05 20.03 10.33
CA LEU A 354 1.37 19.02 11.34
C LEU A 354 2.21 17.88 10.75
N LEU A 355 1.88 17.48 9.53
CA LEU A 355 2.63 16.43 8.83
C LEU A 355 4.01 16.94 8.41
N MET A 356 4.11 18.19 7.95
CA MET A 356 5.38 18.82 7.58
C MET A 356 6.31 18.96 8.79
N GLU A 357 5.79 19.41 9.93
CA GLU A 357 6.57 19.51 11.17
C GLU A 357 7.05 18.13 11.65
N SER A 358 6.17 17.13 11.63
CA SER A 358 6.53 15.75 11.96
C SER A 358 7.63 15.23 11.04
N PHE A 359 7.51 15.45 9.74
CA PHE A 359 8.51 15.04 8.76
C PHE A 359 9.86 15.71 9.00
N GLU A 360 9.90 17.04 9.14
CA GLU A 360 11.11 17.81 9.43
C GLU A 360 11.83 17.28 10.68
N ARG A 361 11.09 17.13 11.79
CA ARG A 361 11.64 16.64 13.07
C ARG A 361 12.25 15.25 12.93
N ASN A 362 11.56 14.32 12.28
CA ASN A 362 12.01 12.93 12.18
C ASN A 362 13.17 12.77 11.18
N ILE A 363 13.18 13.52 10.08
CA ILE A 363 14.33 13.55 9.15
C ILE A 363 15.56 14.14 9.83
N ILE A 364 15.42 15.21 10.62
CA ILE A 364 16.55 15.77 11.38
C ILE A 364 17.05 14.79 12.44
N LYS A 365 16.16 14.04 13.08
CA LYS A 365 16.56 12.99 14.03
C LYS A 365 17.34 11.88 13.33
N ALA A 366 16.86 11.43 12.16
CA ALA A 366 17.52 10.41 11.34
C ALA A 366 18.86 10.86 10.72
N LEU A 367 19.18 12.16 10.73
CA LEU A 367 20.51 12.66 10.37
C LEU A 367 21.54 12.54 11.51
N LYS A 368 21.08 12.41 12.76
CA LYS A 368 21.93 12.44 13.96
C LYS A 368 22.25 11.05 14.51
N GLY A 369 21.44 10.05 14.17
CA GLY A 369 21.73 8.63 14.39
C GLY A 369 22.35 8.04 13.14
#